data_AF-A0A291NWT5-F1
#
_entry.id   AF-A0A291NWT5-F1
#
_cell.length_a   1.000
_cell.length_b   1.000
_cell.length_c   1.000
_cell.angle_alpha   90.00
_cell.angle_beta   90.00
_cell.angle_gamma   90.00
#
_symmetry.space_group_name_H-M   'P 1'
#
loop_
_entity.id
_entity.type
_entity.pdbx_description
1 polymer ?
#
loop_
_entity_poly.entity_id
_entity_poly.type
_entity_poly.pdbx_seq_one_letter_code
_entity_poly.pdbx_strand_id
1 'polypeptide(L)'
;RAIGVNVLLAHAGMYVAADSFKLKPYRYLVTRILGGDDIHKGQGTFEVEMRDLSTILKLANYNSLILGDEICHGTEVSSGLAILAATIERLTAARTSFAFSTHLHQVCSLIDSPVRYYHLSVIQREDLGIIYERKLKPGPGPSQYGIEVMGHIINDREFYTNALKYRKLINWKSPSLRPRSKSNSLTVFRPSKYNSKVFIDSCEICGAPAEAIHHIKPKRLYNRGHSFNLNRISNLVPVCSSCHLDIHRNKISILGWKRTPAHKKLY
;
A
#
# COMPACT_ATOMS: atom_id res chain seq x y z
N ARG A 1 7.98 10.53 11.87
CA ARG A 1 8.07 11.52 12.98
C ARG A 1 7.53 10.98 14.32
N ALA A 2 6.24 10.65 14.45
CA ALA A 2 5.63 10.20 15.71
C ALA A 2 6.40 9.06 16.44
N ILE A 3 6.91 8.08 15.69
CA ILE A 3 7.74 6.99 16.22
C ILE A 3 8.97 7.54 16.98
N GLY A 4 9.72 8.45 16.35
CA GLY A 4 10.95 9.02 16.94
C GLY A 4 10.67 9.85 18.19
N VAL A 5 9.61 10.67 18.18
CA VAL A 5 9.21 11.48 19.35
C VAL A 5 8.85 10.59 20.54
N ASN A 6 8.04 9.55 20.34
CA ASN A 6 7.67 8.63 21.42
C ASN A 6 8.87 7.85 21.97
N VAL A 7 9.82 7.47 21.10
CA VAL A 7 11.09 6.86 21.55
C VAL A 7 11.87 7.83 22.43
N LEU A 8 12.04 9.09 22.02
CA LEU A 8 12.76 10.10 22.80
C LEU A 8 12.09 10.38 24.15
N LEU A 9 10.76 10.54 24.17
CA LEU A 9 10.00 10.73 25.41
C LEU A 9 10.19 9.55 26.37
N ALA A 10 10.11 8.32 25.86
CA ALA A 10 10.31 7.13 26.69
C ALA A 10 11.75 7.05 27.24
N HIS A 11 12.76 7.42 26.45
CA HIS A 11 14.14 7.50 26.91
C HIS A 11 14.36 8.60 27.96
N ALA A 12 13.59 9.67 27.92
CA ALA A 12 13.60 10.74 28.92
C ALA A 12 12.78 10.40 30.19
N GLY A 13 12.18 9.21 30.27
CA GLY A 13 11.32 8.81 31.40
C GLY A 13 9.94 9.49 31.39
N MET A 14 9.51 10.03 30.25
CA MET A 14 8.22 10.70 30.10
C MET A 14 7.13 9.75 29.60
N TYR A 15 5.87 10.10 29.87
CA TYR A 15 4.73 9.48 29.20
C TYR A 15 4.81 9.67 27.68
N VAL A 16 4.29 8.68 26.95
CA VAL A 16 4.26 8.68 25.48
C VAL A 16 2.82 8.75 24.97
N ALA A 17 2.65 9.22 23.74
CA ALA A 17 1.35 9.30 23.09
C ALA A 17 0.97 7.95 22.46
N ALA A 18 0.65 6.96 23.29
CA ALA A 18 0.14 5.64 22.88
C ALA A 18 -0.62 4.94 24.02
N ASP A 19 -1.58 4.07 23.68
CA ASP A 19 -2.29 3.25 24.67
C ASP A 19 -1.37 2.25 25.38
N SER A 20 -0.36 1.74 24.67
CA SER A 20 0.71 0.92 25.24
C SER A 20 2.00 1.11 24.42
N PHE A 21 3.15 1.03 25.09
CA PHE A 21 4.44 1.24 24.44
C PHE A 21 5.51 0.34 25.04
N LYS A 22 6.05 -0.56 24.21
CA LYS A 22 7.19 -1.40 24.57
C LYS A 22 8.45 -0.85 23.92
N LEU A 23 9.28 -0.18 24.71
CA LEU A 23 10.55 0.36 24.25
C LEU A 23 11.61 -0.76 24.19
N LYS A 24 12.36 -0.78 23.09
CA LYS A 24 13.70 -1.35 23.05
C LYS A 24 14.68 -0.18 23.16
N PRO A 25 15.68 -0.21 24.06
CA PRO A 25 16.62 0.89 24.18
C PRO A 25 17.46 0.98 22.90
N TYR A 26 17.38 2.13 22.22
CA TYR A 26 18.21 2.43 21.06
C TYR A 26 19.42 3.24 21.49
N ARG A 27 20.59 2.92 20.93
CA ARG A 27 21.82 3.70 21.07
C ARG A 27 21.87 4.85 20.07
N TYR A 28 21.30 4.64 18.89
CA TYR A 28 21.30 5.61 17.80
C TYR A 28 19.87 5.81 17.27
N LEU A 29 19.44 7.07 17.18
CA LEU A 29 18.24 7.47 16.43
C LEU A 29 18.71 8.36 15.27
N VAL A 30 18.62 7.83 14.05
CA VAL A 30 19.05 8.54 12.84
C VAL A 30 17.83 8.87 12.01
N THR A 31 17.72 10.12 11.57
CA THR A 31 16.59 10.58 10.77
C THR A 31 17.06 11.23 9.48
N ARG A 32 16.48 10.80 8.36
CA ARG A 32 16.49 11.55 7.09
C ARG A 32 15.04 11.88 6.77
N ILE A 33 14.57 13.00 7.28
CA ILE A 33 13.18 13.44 7.06
C ILE A 33 13.26 14.73 6.27
N LEU A 34 12.59 14.79 5.12
CA LEU A 34 12.55 16.00 4.31
C LEU A 34 12.10 17.20 5.18
N GLY A 35 12.96 18.21 5.21
CA GLY A 35 12.76 19.53 5.78
C GLY A 35 13.15 20.55 4.72
N GLY A 36 12.60 21.76 4.77
CA GLY A 36 12.78 22.78 3.72
C GLY A 36 14.23 22.91 3.26
N ASP A 37 14.43 22.96 1.94
CA ASP A 37 15.74 22.97 1.31
C ASP A 37 16.62 24.09 1.85
N ASP A 38 17.84 23.73 2.28
CA ASP A 38 18.89 24.69 2.58
C ASP A 38 19.67 24.96 1.29
N ILE A 39 19.22 25.98 0.55
CA ILE A 39 19.72 26.36 -0.79
C ILE A 39 21.18 26.88 -0.73
N HIS A 40 21.77 27.01 0.46
CA HIS A 40 22.97 27.82 0.71
C HIS A 40 24.31 27.07 0.81
N LYS A 41 24.48 25.86 0.25
CA LYS A 41 25.75 25.11 0.42
C LYS A 41 26.52 24.68 -0.83
N GLY A 42 26.10 25.04 -2.04
CA GLY A 42 26.87 24.77 -3.26
C GLY A 42 27.14 23.28 -3.55
N GLN A 43 26.42 22.38 -2.87
CA GLN A 43 26.46 20.92 -3.08
C GLN A 43 25.14 20.48 -3.71
N GLY A 44 25.19 19.48 -4.59
CA GLY A 44 23.97 18.90 -5.15
C GLY A 44 23.12 18.28 -4.04
N THR A 45 21.80 18.51 -4.05
CA THR A 45 20.84 17.96 -3.08
C THR A 45 20.97 16.44 -2.94
N PHE A 46 21.24 15.74 -4.04
CA PHE A 46 21.46 14.29 -4.02
C PHE A 46 22.79 13.87 -3.36
N GLU A 47 23.86 14.66 -3.48
CA GLU A 47 25.15 14.36 -2.85
C GLU A 47 25.05 14.47 -1.32
N VAL A 48 24.35 15.49 -0.82
CA VAL A 48 24.03 15.63 0.61
C VAL A 48 23.23 14.42 1.08
N GLU A 49 22.23 14.00 0.31
CA GLU A 49 21.45 12.81 0.59
C GLU A 49 22.30 11.52 0.65
N MET A 50 23.28 11.37 -0.24
CA MET A 50 24.21 10.23 -0.21
C MET A 50 25.16 10.26 0.99
N ARG A 51 25.54 11.44 1.49
CA ARG A 51 26.29 11.57 2.75
C ARG A 51 25.44 11.18 3.97
N ASP A 52 24.17 11.59 4.00
CA ASP A 52 23.22 11.18 5.03
C ASP A 52 23.03 9.67 5.00
N LEU A 53 22.87 9.09 3.81
CA LEU A 53 22.78 7.65 3.63
C LEU A 53 24.06 6.93 4.06
N SER A 54 25.24 7.46 3.74
CA SER A 54 26.52 6.90 4.23
C SER A 54 26.55 6.83 5.75
N THR A 55 26.05 7.84 6.43
CA THR A 55 25.96 7.89 7.90
C THR A 55 24.96 6.87 8.44
N ILE A 56 23.79 6.76 7.82
CA ILE A 56 22.78 5.71 8.08
C ILE A 56 23.42 4.32 8.02
N LEU A 57 24.17 4.02 6.96
CA LEU A 57 24.80 2.72 6.75
C LEU A 57 25.93 2.45 7.74
N LYS A 58 26.71 3.47 8.12
CA LYS A 58 27.77 3.35 9.14
C LYS A 58 27.22 3.08 10.54
N LEU A 59 26.09 3.68 10.87
CA LEU A 59 25.45 3.54 12.19
C LEU A 59 24.44 2.38 12.25
N ALA A 60 24.21 1.67 11.16
CA ALA A 60 23.27 0.55 11.09
C ALA A 60 23.76 -0.64 11.92
N ASN A 61 23.09 -0.88 13.05
CA ASN A 61 23.27 -2.07 13.87
C ASN A 61 21.96 -2.43 14.60
N TYR A 62 21.99 -3.49 15.40
CA TYR A 62 20.83 -3.97 16.16
C TYR A 62 20.27 -2.94 17.16
N ASN A 63 21.07 -1.99 17.63
CA ASN A 63 20.68 -0.96 18.60
C ASN A 63 20.35 0.39 17.94
N SER A 64 20.14 0.41 16.62
CA SER A 64 19.82 1.62 15.88
C SER A 64 18.36 1.65 15.45
N LEU A 65 17.76 2.84 15.52
CA LEU A 65 16.48 3.18 14.91
C LEU A 65 16.72 4.19 13.78
N ILE A 66 16.32 3.84 12.57
CA ILE A 66 16.49 4.68 11.38
C ILE A 66 15.13 5.08 10.82
N LEU A 67 14.87 6.38 10.70
CA LEU A 67 13.62 6.92 10.14
C LEU A 67 13.94 7.72 8.89
N GLY A 68 13.37 7.32 7.76
CA GLY A 68 13.61 7.93 6.46
C GLY A 68 12.30 8.38 5.80
N ASP A 69 12.37 9.50 5.10
CA ASP A 69 11.27 10.06 4.31
C ASP A 69 11.79 10.37 2.91
N GLU A 70 11.24 9.67 1.92
CA GLU A 70 11.59 9.81 0.50
C GLU A 70 13.09 9.80 0.21
N ILE A 71 13.79 8.80 0.76
CA ILE A 71 15.20 8.58 0.43
C ILE A 71 15.35 8.35 -1.08
N CYS A 72 16.33 9.02 -1.67
CA CYS A 72 16.64 9.11 -3.10
C CYS A 72 15.60 9.87 -3.93
N HIS A 73 14.97 10.90 -3.38
CA HIS A 73 14.06 11.77 -4.16
C HIS A 73 14.81 12.57 -5.23
N GLY A 74 16.07 12.97 -4.98
CA GLY A 74 16.84 13.86 -5.85
C GLY A 74 17.44 13.24 -7.10
N THR A 75 17.07 12.00 -7.47
CA THR A 75 17.66 11.24 -8.59
C THR A 75 16.57 10.58 -9.43
N GLU A 76 16.94 10.08 -10.61
CA GLU A 76 16.07 9.28 -11.44
C GLU A 76 15.58 8.00 -10.75
N VAL A 77 14.36 7.60 -11.08
CA VAL A 77 13.63 6.50 -10.44
C VAL A 77 14.41 5.19 -10.42
N SER A 78 15.16 4.88 -11.49
CA SER A 78 15.96 3.64 -11.59
C SER A 78 17.07 3.59 -10.55
N SER A 79 17.82 4.68 -10.40
CA SER A 79 18.92 4.78 -9.45
C SER A 79 18.39 4.85 -8.02
N GLY A 80 17.31 5.61 -7.80
CA GLY A 80 16.64 5.66 -6.50
C GLY A 80 16.12 4.29 -6.04
N LEU A 81 15.52 3.50 -6.94
CA LEU A 81 15.07 2.14 -6.64
C LEU A 81 16.22 1.22 -6.25
N ALA A 82 17.31 1.24 -7.01
CA ALA A 82 18.47 0.39 -6.76
C ALA A 82 19.14 0.72 -5.41
N ILE A 83 19.35 2.00 -5.13
CA ILE A 83 19.96 2.46 -3.87
C ILE A 83 19.05 2.15 -2.67
N LEU A 84 17.74 2.39 -2.79
CA LEU A 84 16.80 2.10 -1.72
C LEU A 84 16.72 0.58 -1.44
N ALA A 85 16.70 -0.25 -2.48
CA ALA A 85 16.69 -1.70 -2.34
C ALA A 85 17.94 -2.20 -1.60
N ALA A 86 19.14 -1.81 -2.07
CA ALA A 86 20.40 -2.17 -1.42
C ALA A 86 20.48 -1.67 0.02
N THR A 87 19.93 -0.48 0.30
CA THR A 87 19.84 0.08 1.66
C THR A 87 19.00 -0.81 2.56
N ILE A 88 17.80 -1.19 2.11
CA ILE A 88 16.89 -2.02 2.89
C ILE A 88 17.51 -3.40 3.18
N GLU A 89 18.17 -4.01 2.21
CA GLU A 89 18.89 -5.28 2.40
C GLU A 89 19.99 -5.15 3.45
N ARG A 90 20.80 -4.09 3.36
CA ARG A 90 21.90 -3.82 4.31
C ARG A 90 21.39 -3.61 5.74
N LEU A 91 20.33 -2.83 5.92
CA LEU A 91 19.72 -2.58 7.24
C LEU A 91 19.09 -3.86 7.81
N THR A 92 18.45 -4.66 6.96
CA THR A 92 17.86 -5.94 7.36
C THR A 92 18.92 -6.93 7.81
N ALA A 93 20.01 -7.07 7.06
CA ALA A 93 21.15 -7.91 7.41
C ALA A 93 21.77 -7.50 8.76
N ALA A 94 21.85 -6.19 9.03
CA ALA A 94 22.33 -5.65 10.31
C ALA A 94 21.31 -5.75 11.47
N ARG A 95 20.11 -6.29 11.21
CA ARG A 95 18.97 -6.37 12.14
C ARG A 95 18.61 -5.01 12.75
N THR A 96 18.78 -3.95 11.97
CA THR A 96 18.46 -2.58 12.36
C THR A 96 16.95 -2.36 12.36
N SER A 97 16.44 -1.59 13.32
CA SER A 97 15.04 -1.16 13.28
C SER A 97 14.91 0.05 12.37
N PHE A 98 14.04 0.00 11.36
CA PHE A 98 13.86 1.12 10.44
C PHE A 98 12.41 1.29 9.99
N ALA A 99 12.07 2.51 9.59
CA ALA A 99 10.80 2.84 8.93
C ALA A 99 11.04 3.89 7.85
N PHE A 100 10.65 3.58 6.62
CA PHE A 100 10.80 4.45 5.45
C PHE A 100 9.45 4.75 4.80
N SER A 101 9.21 6.01 4.48
CA SER A 101 8.19 6.43 3.50
C SER A 101 8.83 6.62 2.13
N THR A 102 8.13 6.20 1.08
CA THR A 102 8.62 6.34 -0.30
C THR A 102 7.47 6.28 -1.30
N HIS A 103 7.64 6.97 -2.44
CA HIS A 103 6.82 6.81 -3.63
C HIS A 103 7.36 5.76 -4.61
N LEU A 104 8.53 5.16 -4.31
CA LEU A 104 9.17 4.13 -5.12
C LEU A 104 8.53 2.75 -4.90
N HIS A 105 7.24 2.62 -5.20
CA HIS A 105 6.46 1.39 -4.94
C HIS A 105 7.07 0.12 -5.54
N GLN A 106 7.80 0.24 -6.66
CA GLN A 106 8.46 -0.87 -7.34
C GLN A 106 9.51 -1.56 -6.47
N VAL A 107 10.05 -0.88 -5.44
CA VAL A 107 11.04 -1.46 -4.53
C VAL A 107 10.52 -2.72 -3.83
N CYS A 108 9.20 -2.80 -3.58
CA CYS A 108 8.57 -3.96 -2.96
C CYS A 108 8.72 -5.24 -3.79
N SER A 109 8.92 -5.12 -5.11
CA SER A 109 9.12 -6.25 -6.01
C SER A 109 10.58 -6.66 -6.20
N LEU A 110 11.52 -5.82 -5.73
CA LEU A 110 12.96 -6.02 -5.87
C LEU A 110 13.57 -6.74 -4.66
N ILE A 111 12.93 -6.62 -3.50
CA ILE A 111 13.48 -7.07 -2.22
C ILE A 111 12.78 -8.35 -1.77
N ASP A 112 13.56 -9.38 -1.38
CA ASP A 112 13.06 -10.64 -0.78
C ASP A 112 13.28 -10.69 0.75
N SER A 113 13.53 -9.53 1.36
CA SER A 113 13.76 -9.39 2.80
C SER A 113 12.45 -9.42 3.60
N PRO A 114 12.47 -9.84 4.88
CA PRO A 114 11.30 -9.88 5.78
C PRO A 114 10.83 -8.49 6.23
N VAL A 115 10.58 -7.60 5.27
CA VAL A 115 10.13 -6.22 5.48
C VAL A 115 8.62 -6.19 5.40
N ARG A 116 7.99 -5.44 6.30
CA ARG A 116 6.55 -5.24 6.29
C ARG A 116 6.20 -3.94 5.56
N TYR A 117 5.35 -4.06 4.56
CA TYR A 117 4.84 -2.92 3.81
C TYR A 117 3.55 -2.41 4.42
N TYR A 118 3.42 -1.10 4.47
CA TYR A 118 2.21 -0.39 4.90
C TYR A 118 1.97 0.80 3.99
N HIS A 119 0.72 1.24 3.91
CA HIS A 119 0.33 2.45 3.20
C HIS A 119 -0.68 3.25 4.02
N LEU A 120 -0.76 4.55 3.75
CA LEU A 120 -1.85 5.38 4.28
C LEU A 120 -3.09 5.17 3.41
N SER A 121 -4.19 4.81 4.04
CA SER A 121 -5.45 4.52 3.36
C SER A 121 -6.08 5.78 2.79
N VAL A 122 -6.47 5.69 1.52
CA VAL A 122 -7.19 6.71 0.77
C VAL A 122 -8.43 6.05 0.17
N ILE A 123 -9.59 6.63 0.44
CA ILE A 123 -10.88 6.14 -0.07
C ILE A 123 -11.40 7.14 -1.09
N GLN A 124 -11.71 6.70 -2.28
CA GLN A 124 -12.47 7.50 -3.23
C GLN A 124 -13.96 7.16 -3.11
N ARG A 125 -14.79 8.19 -2.90
CA ARG A 125 -16.24 8.09 -3.01
C ARG A 125 -16.76 8.99 -4.12
N GLU A 126 -17.83 8.55 -4.79
CA GLU A 126 -18.44 9.30 -5.90
C GLU A 126 -19.08 10.62 -5.44
N ASP A 127 -19.58 10.67 -4.20
CA ASP A 127 -20.29 11.80 -3.60
C ASP A 127 -19.37 12.80 -2.87
N LEU A 128 -18.33 12.28 -2.20
CA LEU A 128 -17.47 13.05 -1.30
C LEU A 128 -16.04 13.26 -1.82
N GLY A 129 -15.73 12.74 -3.02
CA GLY A 129 -14.40 12.81 -3.60
C GLY A 129 -13.38 11.94 -2.87
N ILE A 130 -12.15 12.43 -2.72
CA ILE A 130 -11.06 11.70 -2.06
C ILE A 130 -11.07 11.96 -0.55
N ILE A 131 -11.17 10.88 0.22
CA ILE A 131 -11.13 10.87 1.67
C ILE A 131 -9.79 10.27 2.11
N TYR A 132 -8.95 11.12 2.73
CA TYR A 132 -7.72 10.70 3.39
C TYR A 132 -8.02 10.18 4.79
N GLU A 133 -8.15 8.86 4.96
CA GLU A 133 -8.44 8.28 6.28
C GLU A 133 -7.31 8.48 7.29
N ARG A 134 -6.08 8.75 6.81
CA ARG A 134 -4.85 8.85 7.61
C ARG A 134 -4.59 7.62 8.50
N LYS A 135 -5.11 6.46 8.09
CA LYS A 135 -4.89 5.17 8.76
C LYS A 135 -3.83 4.37 8.02
N LEU A 136 -2.81 3.88 8.74
CA LEU A 136 -1.87 2.91 8.20
C LEU A 136 -2.56 1.55 8.03
N LYS A 137 -2.52 1.00 6.82
CA LYS A 137 -3.04 -0.34 6.49
C LYS A 137 -1.91 -1.22 5.95
N PRO A 138 -1.96 -2.53 6.17
CA PRO A 138 -0.94 -3.45 5.66
C PRO A 138 -0.93 -3.50 4.13
N GLY A 139 0.23 -3.83 3.57
CA GLY A 139 0.47 -3.92 2.13
C GLY A 139 1.00 -2.61 1.52
N PRO A 140 1.54 -2.68 0.28
CA PRO A 140 2.17 -1.54 -0.40
C PRO A 140 1.18 -0.44 -0.83
N GLY A 141 -0.12 -0.70 -0.73
CA GLY A 141 -1.18 0.20 -1.18
C GLY A 141 -1.27 0.33 -2.71
N PRO A 142 -2.21 1.14 -3.20
CA PRO A 142 -2.31 1.46 -4.62
C PRO A 142 -1.09 2.29 -5.04
N SER A 143 -0.40 1.85 -6.09
CA SER A 143 0.84 2.49 -6.55
C SER A 143 0.61 3.71 -7.46
N GLN A 144 -0.61 3.93 -7.93
CA GLN A 144 -0.95 5.04 -8.83
C GLN A 144 -2.29 5.67 -8.42
N TYR A 145 -2.23 6.79 -7.70
CA TYR A 145 -3.43 7.58 -7.36
C TYR A 145 -3.25 9.11 -7.50
N GLY A 146 -2.06 9.57 -7.92
CA GLY A 146 -1.78 11.02 -8.04
C GLY A 146 -2.60 11.72 -9.12
N ILE A 147 -2.92 11.04 -10.23
CA ILE A 147 -3.80 11.60 -11.27
C ILE A 147 -5.23 11.68 -10.76
N GLU A 148 -5.68 10.69 -10.00
CA GLU A 148 -6.98 10.70 -9.35
C GLU A 148 -7.06 11.90 -8.40
N VAL A 149 -6.05 12.12 -7.54
CA VAL A 149 -5.96 13.34 -6.68
C VAL A 149 -6.00 14.62 -7.50
N MET A 150 -5.19 14.69 -8.56
CA MET A 150 -5.19 15.83 -9.46
C MET A 150 -6.58 16.11 -10.05
N GLY A 151 -7.29 15.09 -10.50
CA GLY A 151 -8.64 15.25 -11.10
C GLY A 151 -9.70 15.75 -10.11
N HIS A 152 -9.49 15.59 -8.81
CA HIS A 152 -10.37 16.18 -7.78
C HIS A 152 -10.02 17.63 -7.45
N ILE A 153 -8.79 18.07 -7.73
CA ILE A 153 -8.32 19.43 -7.44
C ILE A 153 -8.45 20.33 -8.68
N ILE A 154 -7.97 19.84 -9.81
CA ILE A 154 -7.99 20.52 -11.10
C ILE A 154 -9.30 20.16 -11.79
N ASN A 155 -10.26 21.08 -11.73
CA ASN A 155 -11.59 20.93 -12.34
C ASN A 155 -11.57 21.14 -13.87
N ASP A 156 -10.66 20.46 -14.57
CA ASP A 156 -10.51 20.48 -16.02
C ASP A 156 -10.56 19.05 -16.56
N ARG A 157 -11.67 18.71 -17.22
CA ARG A 157 -11.91 17.38 -17.77
C ARG A 157 -10.99 17.05 -18.94
N GLU A 158 -10.61 18.04 -19.75
CA GLU A 158 -9.73 17.83 -20.88
C GLU A 158 -8.31 17.55 -20.39
N PHE A 159 -7.81 18.37 -19.46
CA PHE A 159 -6.52 18.15 -18.81
C PHE A 159 -6.46 16.80 -18.10
N TYR A 160 -7.50 16.43 -17.35
CA TYR A 160 -7.59 15.13 -16.68
C TYR A 160 -7.51 13.96 -17.68
N THR A 161 -8.26 14.04 -18.78
CA THR A 161 -8.26 13.01 -19.83
C THR A 161 -6.89 12.90 -20.51
N ASN A 162 -6.23 14.04 -20.74
CA ASN A 162 -4.88 14.09 -21.29
C ASN A 162 -3.85 13.47 -20.34
N ALA A 163 -3.90 13.78 -19.04
CA ALA A 163 -3.04 13.15 -18.05
C ALA A 163 -3.21 11.62 -18.00
N LEU A 164 -4.46 11.14 -18.06
CA LEU A 164 -4.76 9.70 -18.15
C LEU A 164 -4.19 9.06 -19.41
N LYS A 165 -4.25 9.76 -20.56
CA LYS A 165 -3.65 9.32 -21.83
C LYS A 165 -2.14 9.16 -21.68
N TYR A 166 -1.43 10.15 -21.13
CA TYR A 166 0.02 10.07 -20.94
C TYR A 166 0.44 8.98 -19.95
N ARG A 167 -0.31 8.77 -18.85
CA ARG A 167 -0.07 7.64 -17.93
C ARG A 167 -0.09 6.30 -18.64
N LYS A 168 -1.06 6.07 -19.54
CA LYS A 168 -1.15 4.83 -20.32
C LYS A 168 0.08 4.65 -21.21
N LEU A 169 0.57 5.72 -21.83
CA LEU A 169 1.77 5.68 -22.69
C LEU A 169 3.05 5.38 -21.89
N ILE A 170 3.22 5.98 -20.72
CA ILE A 170 4.38 5.71 -19.83
C ILE A 170 4.37 4.25 -19.39
N ASN A 171 3.23 3.76 -18.89
CA ASN A 171 3.09 2.36 -18.46
C ASN A 171 3.27 1.35 -19.61
N TRP A 172 3.06 1.75 -20.87
CA TRP A 172 3.25 0.90 -22.05
C TRP A 172 4.74 0.74 -22.43
N LYS A 173 5.53 1.82 -22.32
CA LYS A 173 6.95 1.83 -22.73
C LYS A 173 7.90 1.12 -21.76
N SER A 174 7.47 0.88 -20.52
CA SER A 174 8.25 0.14 -19.52
C SER A 174 7.58 -1.21 -19.21
N PRO A 175 7.81 -2.27 -20.01
CA PRO A 175 7.35 -3.60 -19.66
C PRO A 175 8.11 -4.05 -18.40
N SER A 176 7.39 -4.10 -17.28
CA SER A 176 7.90 -4.51 -15.98
C SER A 176 8.58 -5.89 -16.03
N LEU A 177 9.71 -6.04 -15.34
CA LEU A 177 10.58 -7.24 -15.30
C LEU A 177 9.97 -8.52 -14.69
N ARG A 178 8.69 -8.54 -14.25
CA ARG A 178 7.95 -9.74 -13.77
C ARG A 178 6.44 -9.61 -14.02
N PRO A 179 5.65 -10.71 -13.99
CA PRO A 179 4.26 -10.73 -14.48
C PRO A 179 3.32 -9.83 -13.69
N ARG A 180 2.44 -9.14 -14.43
CA ARG A 180 1.38 -8.22 -13.98
C ARG A 180 0.60 -8.72 -12.75
N SER A 181 0.75 -8.06 -11.60
CA SER A 181 -0.34 -7.94 -10.63
C SER A 181 -1.35 -6.92 -11.16
N LYS A 182 -2.52 -7.39 -11.59
CA LYS A 182 -3.63 -6.52 -12.02
C LYS A 182 -4.19 -5.76 -10.82
N SER A 183 -4.13 -4.44 -10.92
CA SER A 183 -4.89 -3.37 -10.24
C SER A 183 -4.00 -2.40 -9.47
N ASN A 184 -3.61 -1.32 -10.16
CA ASN A 184 -2.78 -0.22 -9.66
C ASN A 184 -3.55 1.09 -9.44
N SER A 185 -4.86 1.13 -9.71
CA SER A 185 -5.71 2.29 -9.39
C SER A 185 -6.28 2.16 -7.98
N LEU A 186 -6.61 3.30 -7.36
CA LEU A 186 -7.49 3.35 -6.18
C LEU A 186 -8.64 2.36 -6.37
N THR A 187 -8.87 1.48 -5.38
CA THR A 187 -10.07 0.67 -5.32
C THR A 187 -11.26 1.61 -5.28
N VAL A 188 -11.92 1.81 -6.42
CA VAL A 188 -13.18 2.52 -6.50
C VAL A 188 -14.19 1.68 -5.73
N PHE A 189 -14.60 2.16 -4.55
CA PHE A 189 -15.61 1.52 -3.73
C PHE A 189 -16.97 1.69 -4.40
N ARG A 190 -17.28 0.80 -5.34
CA ARG A 190 -18.61 0.74 -5.96
C ARG A 190 -19.46 -0.32 -5.26
N PRO A 191 -20.73 0.00 -4.93
CA PRO A 191 -21.67 -1.02 -4.48
C PRO A 191 -21.88 -2.05 -5.60
N SER A 192 -22.13 -3.30 -5.22
CA SER A 192 -22.42 -4.32 -6.21
C SER A 192 -23.79 -4.07 -6.86
N LYS A 193 -23.90 -4.43 -8.14
CA LYS A 193 -25.18 -4.41 -8.87
C LYS A 193 -26.23 -5.36 -8.24
N TYR A 194 -25.79 -6.37 -7.50
CA TYR A 194 -26.67 -7.39 -6.92
C TYR A 194 -27.21 -6.99 -5.55
N ASN A 195 -26.42 -6.28 -4.75
CA ASN A 195 -26.76 -5.83 -3.42
C ASN A 195 -25.91 -4.61 -3.02
N SER A 196 -26.56 -3.48 -2.72
CA SER A 196 -25.87 -2.23 -2.37
C SER A 196 -25.06 -2.29 -1.07
N LYS A 197 -25.31 -3.29 -0.20
CA LYS A 197 -24.56 -3.52 1.04
C LYS A 197 -23.29 -4.36 0.83
N VAL A 198 -23.05 -4.86 -0.38
CA VAL A 198 -21.84 -5.61 -0.74
C VAL A 198 -21.02 -4.76 -1.70
N PHE A 199 -19.81 -4.41 -1.29
CA PHE A 199 -18.94 -3.52 -2.05
C PHE A 199 -17.91 -4.31 -2.87
N ILE A 200 -17.51 -3.78 -4.01
CA ILE A 200 -16.45 -4.33 -4.84
C ILE A 200 -15.16 -3.57 -4.47
N ASP A 201 -14.49 -3.99 -3.40
CA ASP A 201 -13.31 -3.35 -2.84
C ASP A 201 -12.06 -4.23 -2.97
N SER A 202 -11.98 -5.32 -2.21
CA SER A 202 -10.85 -6.23 -2.14
C SER A 202 -11.33 -7.68 -2.24
N CYS A 203 -10.51 -8.52 -2.84
CA CYS A 203 -10.77 -9.93 -3.05
C CYS A 203 -10.71 -10.64 -1.69
N GLU A 204 -11.81 -11.26 -1.30
CA GLU A 204 -11.92 -11.97 -0.02
C GLU A 204 -11.05 -13.23 0.08
N ILE A 205 -10.41 -13.64 -1.04
CA ILE A 205 -9.51 -14.80 -1.08
C ILE A 205 -8.04 -14.38 -0.93
N CYS A 206 -7.60 -13.37 -1.69
CA CYS A 206 -6.17 -13.02 -1.79
C CYS A 206 -5.83 -11.57 -1.40
N GLY A 207 -6.84 -10.76 -1.07
CA GLY A 207 -6.67 -9.34 -0.70
C GLY A 207 -6.35 -8.39 -1.86
N ALA A 208 -6.14 -8.88 -3.08
CA ALA A 208 -5.98 -8.04 -4.28
C ALA A 208 -7.29 -7.28 -4.59
N PRO A 209 -7.28 -6.15 -5.30
CA PRO A 209 -8.50 -5.42 -5.65
C PRO A 209 -9.58 -6.30 -6.32
N ALA A 210 -10.81 -6.25 -5.81
CA ALA A 210 -11.91 -7.01 -6.40
C ALA A 210 -12.36 -6.35 -7.71
N GLU A 211 -12.64 -7.17 -8.73
CA GLU A 211 -13.14 -6.67 -10.03
C GLU A 211 -14.62 -7.04 -10.23
N ALA A 212 -15.07 -8.13 -9.59
CA ALA A 212 -16.41 -8.68 -9.73
C ALA A 212 -16.95 -9.27 -8.41
N ILE A 213 -18.26 -9.49 -8.37
CA ILE A 213 -18.91 -10.30 -7.33
C ILE A 213 -19.15 -11.71 -7.88
N HIS A 214 -18.72 -12.71 -7.11
CA HIS A 214 -19.03 -14.10 -7.33
C HIS A 214 -20.23 -14.54 -6.48
N HIS A 215 -21.11 -15.37 -7.05
CA HIS A 215 -22.19 -16.02 -6.32
C HIS A 215 -21.74 -17.39 -5.81
N ILE A 216 -21.67 -17.59 -4.50
CA ILE A 216 -21.26 -18.88 -3.88
C ILE A 216 -22.16 -20.02 -4.38
N LYS A 217 -23.48 -19.81 -4.31
CA LYS A 217 -24.47 -20.65 -4.97
C LYS A 217 -24.83 -20.01 -6.32
N PRO A 218 -24.45 -20.64 -7.44
CA PRO A 218 -24.59 -20.03 -8.76
C PRO A 218 -26.06 -19.91 -9.20
N LYS A 219 -26.33 -18.92 -10.06
CA LYS A 219 -27.66 -18.64 -10.63
C LYS A 219 -28.32 -19.85 -11.30
N ARG A 220 -27.55 -20.79 -11.85
CA ARG A 220 -28.08 -22.02 -12.47
C ARG A 220 -28.86 -22.90 -11.48
N LEU A 221 -28.47 -22.93 -10.20
CA LEU A 221 -29.20 -23.68 -9.16
C LEU A 221 -30.53 -23.00 -8.81
N TYR A 222 -30.53 -21.66 -8.77
CA TYR A 222 -31.75 -20.88 -8.56
C TYR A 222 -32.78 -21.13 -9.68
N ASN A 223 -32.33 -21.09 -10.94
CA ASN A 223 -33.19 -21.35 -12.09
C ASN A 223 -33.72 -22.80 -12.16
N ARG A 224 -33.12 -23.74 -11.43
CA ARG A 224 -33.56 -25.14 -11.30
C ARG A 224 -34.56 -25.36 -10.16
N GLY A 225 -35.06 -24.30 -9.52
CA GLY A 225 -36.09 -24.39 -8.49
C GLY A 225 -35.58 -24.56 -7.06
N HIS A 226 -34.26 -24.46 -6.82
CA HIS A 226 -33.76 -24.44 -5.45
C HIS A 226 -34.10 -23.11 -4.76
N SER A 227 -34.80 -23.19 -3.63
CA SER A 227 -35.26 -22.01 -2.88
C SER A 227 -34.14 -21.40 -2.03
N PHE A 228 -33.48 -20.38 -2.57
CA PHE A 228 -32.55 -19.52 -1.82
C PHE A 228 -32.52 -18.12 -2.43
N ASN A 229 -32.22 -17.10 -1.61
CA ASN A 229 -32.10 -15.74 -2.13
C ASN A 229 -30.74 -15.53 -2.81
N LEU A 230 -30.77 -15.44 -4.15
CA LEU A 230 -29.58 -15.33 -4.98
C LEU A 230 -28.71 -14.11 -4.61
N ASN A 231 -29.32 -12.95 -4.34
CA ASN A 231 -28.63 -11.67 -4.15
C ASN A 231 -28.44 -11.29 -2.67
N ARG A 232 -28.60 -12.25 -1.75
CA ARG A 232 -28.35 -12.01 -0.31
C ARG A 232 -26.85 -11.89 -0.06
N ILE A 233 -26.46 -11.04 0.90
CA ILE A 233 -25.07 -10.79 1.32
C ILE A 233 -24.29 -12.10 1.55
N SER A 234 -24.90 -13.11 2.17
CA SER A 234 -24.27 -14.40 2.45
C SER A 234 -23.96 -15.25 1.21
N ASN A 235 -24.45 -14.86 0.03
CA ASN A 235 -24.23 -15.58 -1.22
C ASN A 235 -23.31 -14.81 -2.18
N LEU A 236 -22.84 -13.62 -1.80
CA LEU A 236 -22.05 -12.73 -2.65
C LEU A 236 -20.64 -12.60 -2.09
N VAL A 237 -19.64 -12.70 -2.95
CA VAL A 237 -18.21 -12.62 -2.57
C VAL A 237 -17.46 -11.72 -3.56
N PRO A 238 -16.90 -10.59 -3.12
CA PRO A 238 -15.98 -9.81 -3.94
C PRO A 238 -14.70 -10.58 -4.23
N VAL A 239 -14.34 -10.72 -5.50
CA VAL A 239 -13.15 -11.45 -5.94
C VAL A 239 -12.44 -10.73 -7.09
N CYS A 240 -11.12 -10.92 -7.18
CA CYS A 240 -10.33 -10.49 -8.33
C CYS A 240 -10.50 -11.46 -9.51
N SER A 241 -10.14 -11.03 -10.72
CA SER A 241 -10.27 -11.86 -11.94
C SER A 241 -9.58 -13.21 -11.86
N SER A 242 -8.39 -13.31 -11.24
CA SER A 242 -7.65 -14.57 -11.11
C SER A 242 -8.36 -15.55 -10.18
N CYS A 243 -8.72 -15.11 -8.97
CA CYS A 243 -9.48 -15.95 -8.04
C CYS A 243 -10.84 -16.34 -8.60
N HIS A 244 -11.51 -15.45 -9.34
CA HIS A 244 -12.77 -15.76 -10.02
C HIS A 244 -12.60 -16.91 -11.03
N LEU A 245 -11.53 -16.89 -11.83
CA LEU A 245 -11.18 -17.97 -12.74
C LEU A 245 -10.87 -19.29 -12.03
N ASP A 246 -10.13 -19.23 -10.92
CA ASP A 246 -9.76 -20.42 -10.14
C ASP A 246 -10.98 -21.08 -9.47
N ILE A 247 -11.99 -20.29 -9.08
CA ILE A 247 -13.29 -20.82 -8.63
C ILE A 247 -13.99 -21.57 -9.76
N HIS A 248 -14.07 -20.97 -10.95
CA HIS A 248 -14.69 -21.63 -12.12
C HIS A 248 -13.92 -22.87 -12.60
N ARG A 249 -12.61 -22.94 -12.34
CA ARG A 249 -11.76 -24.09 -12.63
C ARG A 249 -11.76 -25.15 -11.52
N ASN A 250 -12.60 -25.00 -10.49
CA ASN A 250 -12.66 -25.88 -9.31
C ASN A 250 -11.32 -26.01 -8.54
N LYS A 251 -10.42 -25.02 -8.65
CA LYS A 251 -9.20 -24.97 -7.83
C LYS A 251 -9.47 -24.39 -6.44
N ILE A 252 -10.48 -23.54 -6.34
CA ILE A 252 -10.92 -22.90 -5.10
C ILE A 252 -12.41 -23.18 -4.94
N SER A 253 -12.79 -23.79 -3.82
CA SER A 253 -14.19 -24.01 -3.46
C SER A 253 -14.57 -23.09 -2.31
N ILE A 254 -15.66 -22.35 -2.47
CA ILE A 254 -16.22 -21.50 -1.41
C ILE A 254 -17.51 -22.16 -0.95
N LEU A 255 -17.60 -22.54 0.33
CA LEU A 255 -18.78 -23.18 0.89
C LEU A 255 -19.72 -22.15 1.55
N GLY A 256 -19.15 -21.08 2.11
CA GLY A 256 -19.94 -20.01 2.68
C GLY A 256 -19.15 -19.05 3.55
N TRP A 257 -19.88 -18.34 4.42
CA TRP A 257 -19.32 -17.43 5.41
C TRP A 257 -19.41 -18.04 6.80
N LYS A 258 -18.27 -18.13 7.50
CA LYS A 258 -18.20 -18.51 8.92
C LYS A 258 -18.06 -17.26 9.77
N ARG A 259 -18.91 -17.16 10.79
CA ARG A 259 -18.86 -16.05 11.74
C ARG A 259 -17.82 -16.38 12.81
N THR A 260 -16.79 -15.55 12.95
CA THR A 260 -15.80 -15.63 14.04
C THR A 260 -16.00 -14.46 15.00
N PRO A 261 -15.50 -14.52 16.24
CA PRO A 261 -15.63 -13.44 17.22
C PRO A 261 -15.09 -12.09 16.74
N ALA A 262 -14.11 -12.09 15.82
CA ALA A 262 -13.49 -10.89 15.29
C ALA A 262 -14.07 -10.40 13.95
N HIS A 263 -14.54 -11.30 13.07
CA HIS A 263 -15.07 -10.96 11.73
C HIS A 263 -15.76 -12.15 11.02
N LYS A 264 -16.40 -11.92 9.87
CA LYS A 264 -16.86 -13.00 8.96
C LYS A 264 -15.69 -13.41 8.06
N LYS A 265 -15.45 -14.72 7.93
CA LYS A 265 -14.40 -15.28 7.07
C LYS A 265 -15.01 -16.30 6.11
N LEU A 266 -14.51 -16.35 4.87
CA LEU A 266 -14.85 -17.42 3.93
C LEU A 266 -14.29 -18.76 4.41
N TYR A 267 -15.01 -19.84 4.13
CA TYR A 267 -14.58 -21.22 4.35
C TYR A 267 -15.09 -22.13 3.22
#